data_AF-A1ZBY9-F1
#
_entry.id   AF-A1ZBY9-F1
#
_cell.length_a   1.000
_cell.length_b   1.000
_cell.length_c   1.000
_cell.angle_alpha   90.00
_cell.angle_beta   90.00
_cell.angle_gamma   90.00
#
_symmetry.space_group_name_H-M   'P 1'
#
loop_
_entity.id
_entity.type
_entity.pdbx_description
1 polymer ?
#
loop_
_entity_poly.entity_id
_entity_poly.type
_entity_poly.pdbx_seq_one_letter_code
_entity_poly.pdbx_strand_id
1 'polypeptide(L)'
;MAHYIGFGIGKLTIHYAYYKNGELVQGELKNQLDKIEAFIAQLPSDSHGVMEATGLYHFPLAYALQAQGFILTVVNPAERVFSIITFY
;
A
#
# COMPACT_ATOMS: atom_id res chain seq x y z
N MET A 1 7.32 -9.04 13.85
CA MET A 1 5.95 -8.67 14.26
C MET A 1 5.34 -8.02 13.03
N ALA A 2 4.16 -8.44 12.55
CA ALA A 2 3.68 -7.97 11.25
C ALA A 2 3.46 -6.44 11.26
N HIS A 3 4.20 -5.72 10.43
CA HIS A 3 4.05 -4.28 10.25
C HIS A 3 2.97 -4.03 9.20
N TYR A 4 1.77 -3.66 9.62
CA TYR A 4 0.70 -3.33 8.69
C TYR A 4 0.84 -1.88 8.21
N ILE A 5 0.69 -1.68 6.91
CA ILE A 5 0.67 -0.37 6.27
C ILE A 5 -0.65 -0.21 5.54
N GLY A 6 -1.48 0.71 6.02
CA GLY A 6 -2.74 1.06 5.36
C GLY A 6 -2.50 2.06 4.23
N PHE A 7 -3.17 1.86 3.11
CA PHE A 7 -3.13 2.73 1.94
C PHE A 7 -4.54 3.13 1.48
N GLY A 8 -4.79 4.43 1.39
CA GLY A 8 -5.96 4.99 0.72
C GLY A 8 -5.58 5.43 -0.69
N ILE A 9 -6.16 4.81 -1.72
CA ILE A 9 -5.72 5.02 -3.10
C ILE A 9 -6.59 6.03 -3.82
N GLY A 10 -5.98 7.15 -4.23
CA GLY A 10 -6.55 8.11 -5.16
C GLY A 10 -5.82 8.14 -6.50
N LYS A 11 -6.45 8.78 -7.51
CA LYS A 11 -5.86 8.94 -8.85
C LYS A 11 -4.55 9.73 -8.82
N LEU A 12 -4.47 10.79 -8.00
CA LEU A 12 -3.32 11.69 -7.94
C LEU A 12 -2.49 11.53 -6.68
N THR A 13 -3.11 11.05 -5.61
CA THR A 13 -2.54 11.00 -4.26
C THR A 13 -2.82 9.65 -3.64
N ILE A 14 -1.84 9.11 -2.92
CA ILE A 14 -1.96 7.94 -2.06
C ILE A 14 -1.78 8.43 -0.63
N HIS A 15 -2.77 8.16 0.22
CA HIS A 15 -2.66 8.35 1.66
C HIS A 15 -2.11 7.08 2.29
N TYR A 16 -1.28 7.21 3.33
CA TYR A 16 -0.74 6.06 4.05
C TYR A 16 -0.77 6.27 5.56
N ALA A 17 -0.84 5.17 6.30
CA ALA A 17 -0.69 5.14 7.74
C ALA A 17 -0.08 3.81 8.21
N TYR A 18 0.87 3.86 9.14
CA TYR A 18 1.47 2.69 9.78
C TYR A 18 2.06 3.05 11.14
N TYR A 19 2.34 2.04 11.96
CA TYR A 19 3.04 2.22 13.22
C TYR A 19 4.53 1.93 13.10
N LYS A 20 5.35 2.84 13.59
CA LYS A 20 6.81 2.69 13.72
C LYS A 20 7.20 2.89 15.17
N ASN A 21 7.72 1.85 15.82
CA ASN A 21 8.11 1.89 17.24
C ASN A 21 6.99 2.36 18.20
N GLY A 22 5.74 2.05 17.88
CA GLY A 22 4.58 2.45 18.69
C GLY A 22 4.02 3.84 18.35
N GLU A 23 4.68 4.60 17.48
CA GLU A 23 4.20 5.90 17.01
C GLU A 23 3.47 5.76 15.67
N LEU A 24 2.35 6.47 15.53
CA LEU A 24 1.61 6.53 14.28
C LEU A 24 2.34 7.46 13.30
N VAL A 25 2.74 6.90 12.17
CA VAL A 25 3.26 7.64 11.02
C VAL A 25 2.18 7.65 9.94
N GLN A 26 1.82 8.83 9.45
CA GLN A 26 0.82 8.99 8.41
C GLN A 26 1.17 10.17 7.50
N GLY A 27 0.67 10.13 6.26
CA GLY A 27 0.90 11.19 5.30
C GLY A 27 0.33 10.87 3.93
N GLU A 28 0.83 11.58 2.94
CA GLU A 28 0.44 11.39 1.55
C GLU A 28 1.65 11.46 0.61
N LEU A 29 1.55 10.79 -0.52
CA LEU A 29 2.48 10.91 -1.64
C LEU A 29 1.71 11.02 -2.96
N LYS A 30 2.36 11.54 -4.00
CA LYS A 30 1.78 11.52 -5.35
C LYS A 30 1.74 10.08 -5.87
N ASN A 31 0.67 9.73 -6.58
CA ASN A 31 0.54 8.46 -7.29
C ASN A 31 1.38 8.49 -8.57
N GLN A 32 2.71 8.49 -8.39
CA GLN A 32 3.72 8.53 -9.43
C GLN A 32 4.81 7.52 -9.04
N LEU A 33 5.30 6.75 -10.01
CA LEU A 33 6.18 5.62 -9.77
C LEU A 33 7.45 6.02 -9.00
N ASP A 34 8.08 7.13 -9.36
CA ASP A 34 9.29 7.64 -8.69
C ASP A 34 9.05 7.99 -7.21
N LYS A 35 7.87 8.54 -6.87
CA LYS A 35 7.50 8.85 -5.49
C LYS A 35 7.15 7.59 -4.70
N ILE A 36 6.50 6.63 -5.36
CA ILE A 36 6.15 5.33 -4.79
C ILE A 36 7.43 4.55 -4.44
N GLU A 37 8.38 4.44 -5.37
CA GLU A 37 9.64 3.73 -5.15
C GLU A 37 10.46 4.37 -4.03
N ALA A 38 10.56 5.71 -4.03
CA ALA A 38 11.25 6.45 -2.97
C ALA A 38 10.60 6.26 -1.59
N PHE A 39 9.27 6.08 -1.54
CA PHE A 39 8.55 5.78 -0.32
C PHE A 39 8.78 4.33 0.15
N ILE A 40 8.68 3.36 -0.76
CA ILE A 40 8.85 1.93 -0.43
C ILE A 40 10.26 1.64 0.11
N ALA A 41 11.29 2.30 -0.41
CA ALA A 41 12.66 2.18 0.07
C ALA A 41 12.85 2.55 1.56
N GLN A 42 11.88 3.25 2.17
CA GLN A 42 11.91 3.65 3.58
C GLN A 42 11.12 2.70 4.50
N LEU A 43 10.40 1.74 3.92
CA LEU A 43 9.53 0.83 4.65
C LEU A 43 10.31 -0.42 5.12
N PRO A 44 9.92 -1.03 6.26
CA PRO A 44 10.42 -2.34 6.63
C PRO A 44 10.02 -3.39 5.57
N SER A 45 10.98 -4.20 5.11
CA SER A 45 10.76 -5.17 4.03
C SER A 45 9.85 -6.36 4.41
N ASP A 46 9.58 -6.55 5.70
CA ASP A 46 8.66 -7.56 6.23
C ASP A 46 7.23 -7.04 6.46
N SER A 47 6.92 -5.85 5.93
CA SER A 47 5.61 -5.22 6.11
C SER A 47 4.53 -5.81 5.19
N HIS A 48 3.29 -5.74 5.64
CA HIS A 48 2.09 -6.12 4.88
C HIS A 48 1.31 -4.86 4.50
N GLY A 49 1.21 -4.58 3.20
CA GLY A 49 0.39 -3.49 2.67
C GLY A 49 -1.09 -3.87 2.56
N VAL A 50 -1.97 -3.05 3.12
CA VAL A 50 -3.44 -3.17 3.00
C VAL A 50 -3.94 -1.93 2.28
N MET A 51 -4.58 -2.09 1.12
CA MET A 51 -5.01 -0.96 0.29
C MET A 51 -6.51 -0.97 0.04
N GLU A 52 -7.17 0.16 0.31
CA GLU A 52 -8.54 0.41 -0.11
C GLU A 52 -8.51 1.04 -1.50
N ALA A 53 -9.04 0.33 -2.51
CA ALA A 53 -8.96 0.76 -3.90
C ALA A 53 -10.28 0.52 -4.65
N THR A 54 -10.73 1.55 -5.37
CA THR A 54 -11.76 1.44 -6.40
C THR A 54 -11.11 1.67 -7.77
N GLY A 55 -11.13 0.67 -8.63
CA GLY A 55 -10.52 0.74 -9.97
C GLY A 55 -8.98 0.59 -9.98
N LEU A 56 -8.36 1.06 -11.06
CA LEU A 56 -7.01 0.62 -11.48
C LEU A 56 -5.86 1.47 -10.91
N TYR A 57 -6.14 2.54 -10.17
CA TYR A 57 -5.12 3.49 -9.71
C TYR A 57 -4.16 2.91 -8.66
N HIS A 58 -4.49 1.75 -8.08
CA HIS A 58 -3.64 1.07 -7.10
C HIS A 58 -2.52 0.25 -7.75
N PHE A 59 -2.61 -0.07 -9.04
CA PHE A 59 -1.65 -0.95 -9.70
C PHE A 59 -0.20 -0.49 -9.58
N PRO A 60 0.16 0.79 -9.80
CA PRO A 60 1.56 1.21 -9.67
C PRO A 60 2.14 0.92 -8.29
N LEU A 61 1.36 1.17 -7.23
CA LEU A 61 1.77 0.89 -5.86
C LEU A 61 1.87 -0.62 -5.60
N ALA A 62 0.86 -1.38 -6.04
CA ALA A 62 0.81 -2.82 -5.83
C ALA A 62 1.99 -3.54 -6.51
N TYR A 63 2.29 -3.20 -7.76
CA TYR A 63 3.42 -3.79 -8.48
C TYR A 63 4.77 -3.42 -7.82
N ALA A 64 4.95 -2.16 -7.42
CA ALA A 64 6.19 -1.73 -6.79
C ALA A 64 6.43 -2.41 -5.43
N LEU A 65 5.37 -2.58 -4.62
CA LEU A 65 5.45 -3.29 -3.35
C LEU A 65 5.73 -4.79 -3.55
N GLN A 66 5.05 -5.44 -4.49
CA GLN A 66 5.25 -6.86 -4.78
C GLN A 66 6.67 -7.13 -5.32
N ALA A 67 7.20 -6.26 -6.18
CA ALA A 67 8.57 -6.36 -6.68
C ALA A 67 9.63 -6.32 -5.57
N GLN A 68 9.30 -5.74 -4.41
CA GLN A 68 10.14 -5.68 -3.22
C GLN A 68 9.81 -6.79 -2.20
N GLY A 69 8.92 -7.72 -2.55
CA GLY A 69 8.56 -8.89 -1.72
C GLY A 69 7.50 -8.63 -0.65
N PHE A 70 6.82 -7.49 -0.66
CA PHE A 70 5.77 -7.19 0.31
C PHE A 70 4.54 -8.07 0.07
N ILE A 71 3.91 -8.51 1.17
CA ILE A 71 2.58 -9.13 1.13
C ILE A 71 1.55 -8.01 0.98
N LEU A 72 0.55 -8.22 0.11
CA LEU A 72 -0.49 -7.23 -0.17
C LEU A 72 -1.90 -7.80 0.01
N THR A 73 -2.80 -6.96 0.53
CA THR A 73 -4.24 -7.19 0.55
C THR A 73 -4.96 -5.99 -0.06
N VAL A 74 -5.82 -6.25 -1.04
CA VAL A 74 -6.61 -5.20 -1.71
C VAL A 74 -8.05 -5.33 -1.23
N VAL A 75 -8.57 -4.28 -0.63
CA VAL A 75 -9.96 -4.18 -0.17
C VAL A 75 -10.72 -3.33 -1.17
N ASN A 76 -11.73 -3.91 -1.81
CA ASN A 76 -12.66 -3.16 -2.63
C ASN A 76 -13.76 -2.59 -1.71
N PRO A 77 -13.87 -1.26 -1.50
CA PRO A 77 -14.85 -0.72 -0.56
C PRO A 77 -16.31 -0.87 -1.00
N ALA A 78 -16.58 -1.17 -2.28
CA ALA A 78 -17.92 -1.47 -2.77
C ALA A 78 -18.39 -2.89 -2.42
N GLU A 79 -17.44 -3.81 -2.18
CA GLU A 79 -17.72 -5.17 -1.79
C GLU A 79 -17.30 -5.36 -0.33
N ARG A 80 -18.19 -5.85 0.54
CA ARG A 80 -17.79 -6.25 1.91
C ARG A 80 -16.93 -7.53 1.91
N VAL A 81 -16.09 -7.72 0.90
CA VAL A 81 -15.32 -8.93 0.59
C VAL A 81 -13.85 -8.57 0.43
N PHE A 82 -13.00 -9.24 1.19
CA PHE A 82 -11.55 -9.11 1.10
C PHE A 82 -11.02 -9.90 -0.10
N SER A 83 -10.31 -9.23 -1.01
CA SER A 83 -9.63 -9.91 -2.11
C SER A 83 -8.13 -9.92 -1.81
N ILE A 84 -7.61 -11.08 -1.41
CA ILE A 84 -6.15 -11.29 -1.45
C ILE A 84 -5.81 -11.50 -2.91
N ILE A 85 -5.30 -10.45 -3.56
CA ILE A 85 -4.81 -10.57 -4.93
C ILE A 85 -3.38 -11.09 -4.86
N THR A 86 -3.20 -12.36 -5.17
CA THR A 86 -1.89 -12.96 -5.42
C THR A 86 -1.70 -13.03 -6.93
N PHE A 87 -0.80 -12.21 -7.49
CA PHE A 87 -0.40 -12.33 -8.89
C PHE A 87 0.64 -13.46 -9.00
N TYR A 88 0.34 -14.47 -9.83
CA TYR A 88 1.19 -15.63 -10.13
C TYR A 88 2.31 -15.27 -11.10
#